data_AF-A0A1S1MSG3-F1
#
_entry.id   AF-A0A1S1MSG3-F1
#
_cell.length_a   1.000
_cell.length_b   1.000
_cell.length_c   1.000
_cell.angle_alpha   90.00
_cell.angle_beta   90.00
_cell.angle_gamma   90.00
#
_symmetry.space_group_name_H-M   'P 1'
#
loop_
_entity.id
_entity.type
_entity.pdbx_description
1 polymer ?
#
loop_
_entity_poly.entity_id
_entity_poly.type
_entity_poly.pdbx_seq_one_letter_code
_entity_poly.pdbx_strand_id
1 'polypeptide(L)'
;MTTHIFSRRSLLSLASAVLTLPVLASPGDWINTSGDFATLNPNASEVRFAVHYPQLRDGNCGIGIALNGFNSREHYYRELLEHIDVRSIYLTDSGLYELSPSSVTDKGILYSFDYTAQYYMTYVTINTKDGRTFGEVFDGMSSWNSIYALTSAVTCQQLEEVNLAAHSAPL
;
A
#
# COMPACT_ATOMS: atom_id res chain seq x y z
N MET A 1 -45.30 55.70 -1.53
CA MET A 1 -45.77 54.30 -1.66
C MET A 1 -44.57 53.47 -2.10
N THR A 2 -44.04 52.69 -1.16
CA THR A 2 -42.85 51.84 -1.24
C THR A 2 -43.19 50.50 -1.92
N THR A 3 -42.31 50.00 -2.79
CA THR A 3 -41.96 48.57 -2.89
C THR A 3 -40.59 48.41 -3.58
N HIS A 4 -39.66 47.78 -2.86
CA HIS A 4 -38.41 47.19 -3.35
C HIS A 4 -38.74 45.92 -4.19
N ILE A 5 -37.87 45.15 -4.85
CA ILE A 5 -36.63 44.48 -4.43
C ILE A 5 -35.95 43.88 -5.69
N PHE A 6 -34.61 43.92 -5.70
CA PHE A 6 -33.65 43.15 -6.51
C PHE A 6 -34.03 41.70 -6.86
N SER A 7 -33.60 41.22 -8.05
CA SER A 7 -33.05 39.85 -8.19
C SER A 7 -32.19 39.76 -9.46
N ARG A 8 -30.90 40.07 -9.33
CA ARG A 8 -29.77 39.11 -9.37
C ARG A 8 -29.72 38.22 -10.61
N ARG A 9 -28.79 38.61 -11.49
CA ARG A 9 -28.10 37.77 -12.47
C ARG A 9 -27.65 36.47 -11.81
N SER A 10 -28.26 35.35 -12.19
CA SER A 10 -27.69 34.03 -11.94
C SER A 10 -26.68 33.74 -13.05
N LEU A 11 -25.46 34.25 -12.85
CA LEU A 11 -24.27 33.65 -13.45
C LEU A 11 -24.27 32.19 -13.00
N LEU A 12 -24.50 31.27 -13.93
CA LEU A 12 -24.17 29.86 -13.74
C LEU A 12 -22.67 29.81 -13.42
N SER A 13 -22.37 29.76 -12.12
CA SER A 13 -21.05 29.33 -11.67
C SER A 13 -20.88 27.92 -12.19
N LEU A 14 -19.93 27.75 -13.11
CA LEU A 14 -19.21 26.50 -13.23
C LEU A 14 -18.73 26.17 -11.82
N ALA A 15 -19.46 25.30 -11.13
CA ALA A 15 -18.92 24.63 -9.97
C ALA A 15 -17.70 23.87 -10.51
N SER A 16 -16.52 24.41 -10.23
CA SER A 16 -15.26 23.69 -10.33
C SER A 16 -15.50 22.34 -9.66
N ALA A 17 -15.66 21.29 -10.47
CA ALA A 17 -15.41 19.95 -10.01
C ALA A 17 -13.96 19.99 -9.55
N VAL A 18 -13.78 20.14 -8.23
CA VAL A 18 -12.51 19.86 -7.59
C VAL A 18 -12.30 18.39 -7.88
N LEU A 19 -11.57 18.11 -8.96
CA LEU A 19 -10.88 16.85 -9.14
C LEU A 19 -9.88 16.82 -7.99
N THR A 20 -10.35 16.44 -6.80
CA THR A 20 -9.48 15.87 -5.79
C THR A 20 -8.99 14.58 -6.41
N LEU A 21 -7.94 14.70 -7.22
CA LEU A 21 -7.12 13.57 -7.62
C LEU A 21 -6.90 12.76 -6.34
N PRO A 22 -7.13 11.43 -6.36
CA PRO A 22 -6.93 10.64 -5.16
C PRO A 22 -5.51 10.92 -4.70
N VAL A 23 -5.39 11.37 -3.46
CA VAL A 23 -4.10 11.55 -2.79
C VAL A 23 -3.50 10.15 -2.79
N LEU A 24 -2.64 9.87 -3.77
CA LEU A 24 -1.93 8.61 -3.94
C LEU A 24 -1.53 8.12 -2.56
N ALA A 25 -2.18 7.04 -2.09
CA ALA A 25 -2.03 6.53 -0.75
C ALA A 25 -0.54 6.30 -0.48
N SER A 26 0.08 7.25 0.21
CA SER A 26 1.50 7.19 0.51
C SER A 26 1.71 6.18 1.64
N PRO A 27 2.94 5.70 1.86
CA PRO A 27 3.23 4.83 3.00
C PRO A 27 2.78 5.41 4.35
N GLY A 28 2.79 6.73 4.49
CA GLY A 28 2.24 7.42 5.66
C GLY A 28 0.72 7.26 5.80
N ASP A 29 -0.02 7.31 4.69
CA ASP A 29 -1.48 7.16 4.69
C ASP A 29 -1.91 5.71 4.99
N TRP A 30 -1.12 4.72 4.57
CA TRP A 30 -1.35 3.30 4.92
C TRP A 30 -1.28 3.10 6.42
N ILE A 31 -0.21 3.60 7.05
CA ILE A 31 0.00 3.47 8.50
C ILE A 31 -1.07 4.24 9.27
N ASN A 32 -1.36 5.48 8.86
CA ASN A 32 -2.35 6.32 9.54
C ASN A 32 -3.76 5.72 9.50
N THR A 33 -4.11 5.02 8.41
CA THR A 33 -5.45 4.47 8.23
C THR A 33 -5.61 3.11 8.90
N SER A 34 -4.62 2.23 8.74
CA SER A 34 -4.74 0.85 9.21
C SER A 34 -4.27 0.64 10.66
N GLY A 35 -3.24 1.37 11.11
CA GLY A 35 -2.57 1.15 12.39
C GLY A 35 -1.76 -0.16 12.50
N ASP A 36 -1.91 -1.08 11.56
CA ASP A 36 -1.27 -2.39 11.51
C ASP A 36 0.00 -2.32 10.64
N PHE A 37 1.16 -2.19 11.28
CA PHE A 37 2.45 -2.09 10.58
C PHE A 37 3.57 -2.87 11.27
N ALA A 38 4.61 -3.18 10.49
CA ALA A 38 5.86 -3.76 10.98
C ALA A 38 7.05 -3.21 10.19
N THR A 39 8.25 -3.29 10.76
CA THR A 39 9.49 -2.99 10.05
C THR A 39 10.16 -4.28 9.59
N LEU A 40 10.76 -4.28 8.40
CA LEU A 40 11.67 -5.35 8.00
C LEU A 40 12.99 -5.14 8.78
N ASN A 41 13.09 -5.82 9.93
CA ASN A 41 14.19 -5.64 10.87
C ASN A 41 15.53 -6.04 10.21
N PRO A 42 16.55 -5.16 10.19
CA PRO A 42 17.83 -5.46 9.54
C PRO A 42 18.53 -6.72 10.06
N ASN A 43 18.24 -7.18 11.28
CA ASN A 43 18.85 -8.36 11.89
C ASN A 43 18.02 -9.64 11.72
N ALA A 44 16.91 -9.59 10.97
CA ALA A 44 16.03 -10.72 10.74
C ALA A 44 15.96 -11.06 9.25
N SER A 45 15.69 -12.33 8.94
CA SER A 45 15.40 -12.81 7.58
C SER A 45 13.90 -13.01 7.33
N GLU A 46 13.08 -12.84 8.37
CA GLU A 46 11.62 -12.99 8.34
C GLU A 46 10.95 -11.94 9.24
N VAL A 47 9.83 -11.40 8.78
CA VAL A 47 8.91 -10.63 9.59
C VAL A 47 7.50 -11.20 9.41
N ARG A 48 6.78 -11.36 10.51
CA ARG A 48 5.38 -11.78 10.52
C ARG A 48 4.56 -10.76 11.29
N PHE A 49 3.45 -10.32 10.71
CA PHE A 49 2.51 -9.41 11.39
C PHE A 49 1.07 -9.79 11.07
N ALA A 50 0.18 -9.46 12.00
CA ALA A 50 -1.25 -9.70 11.84
C ALA A 50 -1.89 -8.51 11.12
N VAL A 51 -2.77 -8.81 10.17
CA VAL A 51 -3.63 -7.85 9.48
C VAL A 51 -5.07 -8.20 9.82
N HIS A 52 -5.76 -7.26 10.45
CA HIS A 52 -7.18 -7.40 10.71
C HIS A 52 -7.95 -7.18 9.41
N TYR A 53 -8.89 -8.06 9.11
CA TYR A 53 -9.79 -7.94 7.96
C TYR A 53 -11.18 -7.51 8.44
N PRO A 54 -11.54 -6.21 8.38
CA PRO A 54 -12.90 -5.75 8.61
C PRO A 54 -13.76 -6.30 7.47
N GLN A 55 -14.64 -7.26 7.77
CA GLN A 55 -15.20 -8.22 6.80
C GLN A 55 -16.10 -7.67 5.66
N LEU A 56 -16.12 -6.36 5.39
CA LEU A 56 -16.99 -5.74 4.37
C LEU A 56 -16.35 -4.48 3.80
N ARG A 57 -15.77 -4.57 2.58
CA ARG A 57 -15.38 -3.54 1.57
C ARG A 57 -14.73 -2.20 1.99
N ASP A 58 -14.67 -1.87 3.26
CA ASP A 58 -14.12 -0.65 3.86
C ASP A 58 -12.90 -0.97 4.75
N GLY A 59 -12.40 -2.21 4.65
CA GLY A 59 -11.33 -2.74 5.49
C GLY A 59 -9.95 -2.82 4.83
N ASN A 60 -9.00 -3.45 5.53
CA ASN A 60 -7.69 -3.76 4.98
C ASN A 60 -7.80 -4.87 3.93
N CYS A 61 -7.52 -4.55 2.67
CA CYS A 61 -7.65 -5.46 1.52
C CYS A 61 -6.29 -6.01 1.05
N GLY A 62 -5.20 -5.66 1.73
CA GLY A 62 -3.87 -6.10 1.34
C GLY A 62 -2.80 -5.56 2.26
N ILE A 63 -1.55 -5.63 1.79
CA ILE A 63 -0.40 -4.97 2.42
C ILE A 63 0.40 -4.14 1.42
N GLY A 64 1.12 -3.16 1.94
CA GLY A 64 2.15 -2.43 1.24
C GLY A 64 3.53 -2.64 1.86
N ILE A 65 4.58 -2.53 1.04
CA ILE A 65 5.98 -2.44 1.48
C ILE A 65 6.55 -1.12 0.94
N ALA A 66 7.13 -0.32 1.82
CA ALA A 66 7.69 0.99 1.49
C ALA A 66 9.11 1.14 2.01
N LEU A 67 9.98 1.75 1.20
CA LEU A 67 11.34 2.13 1.57
C LEU A 67 11.38 3.56 2.12
N ASN A 68 12.41 3.89 2.88
CA ASN A 68 12.67 5.26 3.33
C ASN A 68 12.82 6.23 2.15
N GLY A 69 12.42 7.49 2.35
CA GLY A 69 12.16 8.44 1.26
C GLY A 69 13.26 8.60 0.20
N PHE A 70 14.54 8.61 0.58
CA PHE A 70 15.65 8.72 -0.38
C PHE A 70 15.79 7.51 -1.31
N ASN A 71 15.26 6.36 -0.90
CA ASN A 71 15.29 5.09 -1.61
C ASN A 71 13.91 4.71 -2.17
N SER A 72 12.91 5.60 -2.10
CA SER A 72 11.57 5.35 -2.64
C SER A 72 11.55 5.54 -4.17
N ARG A 73 12.24 4.64 -4.88
CA ARG A 73 12.34 4.60 -6.34
C ARG A 73 11.95 3.21 -6.83
N GLU A 74 11.18 3.16 -7.91
CA GLU A 74 10.62 1.90 -8.43
C GLU A 74 11.68 0.80 -8.64
N HIS A 75 12.89 1.15 -9.11
CA HIS A 75 13.94 0.15 -9.33
C HIS A 75 14.38 -0.56 -8.03
N TYR A 76 14.47 0.15 -6.90
CA TYR A 76 14.79 -0.48 -5.62
C TYR A 76 13.68 -1.41 -5.15
N TYR A 77 12.42 -1.09 -5.43
CA TYR A 77 11.31 -2.00 -5.15
C TYR A 77 11.36 -3.25 -6.04
N ARG A 78 11.72 -3.11 -7.31
CA ARG A 78 11.92 -4.25 -8.23
C ARG A 78 13.08 -5.13 -7.79
N GLU A 79 14.20 -4.54 -7.40
CA GLU A 79 15.35 -5.27 -6.88
C GLU A 79 15.02 -6.00 -5.56
N LEU A 80 14.28 -5.35 -4.65
CA LEU A 80 13.82 -6.01 -3.42
C LEU A 80 13.00 -7.27 -3.70
N LEU A 81 12.12 -7.26 -4.72
CA LEU A 81 11.31 -8.41 -5.12
C LEU A 81 12.14 -9.62 -5.58
N GLU A 82 13.36 -9.41 -6.04
CA GLU A 82 14.27 -10.51 -6.38
C GLU A 82 14.74 -11.27 -5.15
N HIS A 83 14.67 -10.63 -3.97
CA HIS A 83 15.22 -11.13 -2.71
C HIS A 83 14.19 -11.56 -1.68
N ILE A 84 12.92 -11.18 -1.82
CA ILE A 84 11.87 -11.48 -0.84
C ILE A 84 10.74 -12.35 -1.41
N ASP A 85 10.14 -13.15 -0.53
CA ASP A 85 8.84 -13.80 -0.71
C ASP A 85 7.83 -13.21 0.27
N VAL A 86 6.59 -13.06 -0.18
CA VAL A 86 5.48 -12.59 0.64
C VAL A 86 4.39 -13.64 0.65
N ARG A 87 3.96 -14.06 1.84
CA ARG A 87 2.98 -15.12 2.01
C ARG A 87 1.91 -14.71 3.01
N SER A 88 0.67 -15.10 2.77
CA SER A 88 -0.43 -14.95 3.72
C SER A 88 -0.91 -16.30 4.24
N ILE A 89 -1.17 -16.39 5.54
CA ILE A 89 -1.87 -17.50 6.19
C ILE A 89 -3.17 -16.99 6.76
N TYR A 90 -4.27 -17.68 6.44
CA TYR A 90 -5.56 -17.43 7.05
C TYR A 90 -5.72 -18.28 8.31
N LEU A 91 -6.29 -17.71 9.38
CA LEU A 91 -6.49 -18.47 10.62
C LEU A 91 -7.59 -19.53 10.53
N THR A 92 -8.45 -19.45 9.51
CA THR A 92 -9.59 -20.36 9.34
C THR A 92 -9.40 -21.40 8.25
N ASP A 93 -8.47 -21.20 7.31
CA ASP A 93 -8.17 -22.14 6.22
C ASP A 93 -6.69 -22.48 6.17
N SER A 94 -6.39 -23.78 6.23
CA SER A 94 -5.04 -24.34 6.17
C SER A 94 -4.45 -24.21 4.77
N GLY A 95 -3.96 -23.01 4.45
CA GLY A 95 -3.21 -22.75 3.23
C GLY A 95 -2.31 -21.54 3.41
N LEU A 96 -1.00 -21.75 3.24
CA LEU A 96 -0.06 -20.68 2.95
C LEU A 96 -0.25 -20.32 1.47
N TYR A 97 -0.60 -19.07 1.18
CA TYR A 97 -0.69 -18.57 -0.18
C TYR A 97 0.42 -17.56 -0.41
N GLU A 98 1.19 -17.75 -1.47
CA GLU A 98 2.14 -16.74 -1.94
C GLU A 98 1.37 -15.57 -2.54
N LEU A 99 1.73 -14.35 -2.13
CA LEU A 99 1.13 -13.12 -2.62
C LEU A 99 2.00 -12.57 -3.75
N SER A 100 1.42 -12.43 -4.93
CA SER A 100 2.04 -11.72 -6.04
C SER A 100 1.84 -10.21 -5.88
N PRO A 101 2.83 -9.37 -6.25
CA PRO A 101 2.65 -7.93 -6.27
C PRO A 101 1.50 -7.52 -7.21
N SER A 102 0.55 -6.74 -6.71
CA SER A 102 -0.50 -6.13 -7.52
C SER A 102 -0.05 -4.83 -8.19
N SER A 103 0.91 -4.13 -7.57
CA SER A 103 1.51 -2.91 -8.12
C SER A 103 2.92 -2.69 -7.56
N VAL A 104 3.80 -2.09 -8.38
CA VAL A 104 5.17 -1.69 -8.01
C VAL A 104 5.41 -0.29 -8.56
N THR A 105 5.59 0.69 -7.68
CA THR A 105 5.76 2.11 -8.06
C THR A 105 6.84 2.78 -7.22
N ASP A 106 7.09 4.07 -7.43
CA ASP A 106 7.93 4.87 -6.55
C ASP A 106 7.38 5.03 -5.12
N LYS A 107 6.11 4.70 -4.87
CA LYS A 107 5.49 4.76 -3.53
C LYS A 107 5.65 3.47 -2.73
N GLY A 108 5.88 2.34 -3.40
CA GLY A 108 5.94 1.05 -2.74
C GLY A 108 5.53 -0.11 -3.62
N ILE A 109 5.59 -1.29 -3.01
CA ILE A 109 5.03 -2.53 -3.53
C ILE A 109 3.69 -2.75 -2.83
N LEU A 110 2.64 -3.05 -3.58
CA LEU A 110 1.33 -3.41 -3.03
C LEU A 110 1.02 -4.87 -3.35
N TYR A 111 0.38 -5.54 -2.39
CA TYR A 111 -0.13 -6.90 -2.52
C TYR A 111 -1.60 -6.90 -2.11
N SER A 112 -2.47 -7.41 -2.98
CA SER A 112 -3.88 -7.60 -2.67
C SER A 112 -4.14 -8.99 -2.09
N PHE A 113 -5.03 -9.09 -1.12
CA PHE A 113 -5.56 -10.37 -0.65
C PHE A 113 -6.63 -10.91 -1.61
N ASP A 114 -6.88 -12.22 -1.53
CA ASP A 114 -8.00 -12.84 -2.24
C ASP A 114 -9.32 -12.50 -1.54
N TYR A 115 -10.13 -11.66 -2.17
CA TYR A 115 -11.42 -11.19 -1.65
C TYR A 115 -12.52 -12.25 -1.67
N THR A 116 -12.30 -13.39 -2.32
CA THR A 116 -13.32 -14.44 -2.43
C THR A 116 -13.43 -15.31 -1.18
N ALA A 117 -12.46 -15.23 -0.28
CA ALA A 117 -12.50 -15.99 0.97
C ALA A 117 -12.61 -15.08 2.20
N GLN A 118 -13.32 -15.61 3.20
CA GLN A 118 -13.77 -14.87 4.38
C GLN A 118 -12.80 -15.12 5.53
N TYR A 119 -12.14 -14.05 5.99
CA TYR A 119 -11.12 -14.15 7.02
C TYR A 119 -11.45 -13.23 8.19
N TYR A 120 -11.13 -13.67 9.41
CA TYR A 120 -11.22 -12.83 10.62
C TYR A 120 -9.89 -12.13 10.92
N MET A 121 -8.79 -12.80 10.62
CA MET A 121 -7.43 -12.29 10.78
C MET A 121 -6.49 -13.06 9.85
N THR A 122 -5.60 -12.32 9.20
CA THR A 122 -4.61 -12.84 8.26
C THR A 122 -3.23 -12.55 8.81
N TYR A 123 -2.34 -13.54 8.80
CA TYR A 123 -0.92 -13.29 9.06
C TYR A 123 -0.20 -13.15 7.75
N VAL A 124 0.51 -12.04 7.58
CA VAL A 124 1.43 -11.87 6.47
C VAL A 124 2.85 -12.13 6.96
N THR A 125 3.55 -12.98 6.22
CA THR A 125 4.96 -13.32 6.43
C THR A 125 5.74 -12.82 5.24
N ILE A 126 6.73 -11.97 5.48
CA ILE A 126 7.70 -11.53 4.49
C ILE A 126 9.03 -12.16 4.89
N ASN A 127 9.61 -12.96 4.00
CA ASN A 127 10.90 -13.60 4.24
C ASN A 127 11.85 -13.34 3.09
N THR A 128 13.15 -13.32 3.38
CA THR A 128 14.17 -13.37 2.33
C THR A 128 14.19 -14.77 1.71
N LYS A 129 14.42 -14.85 0.40
CA LYS A 129 14.47 -16.11 -0.38
C LYS A 129 15.68 -16.98 -0.06
N ASP A 130 16.81 -16.35 0.26
CA ASP A 130 18.12 -17.01 0.43
C ASP A 130 18.55 -17.12 1.91
N GLY A 131 17.69 -16.69 2.84
CA GLY A 131 17.93 -16.74 4.27
C GLY A 131 18.87 -15.65 4.81
N ARG A 132 19.34 -14.71 3.96
CA ARG A 132 20.05 -13.52 4.41
C ARG A 132 19.16 -12.66 5.31
N THR A 133 19.77 -11.84 6.14
CA THR A 133 19.04 -10.79 6.86
C THR A 133 18.57 -9.69 5.89
N PHE A 134 17.49 -8.99 6.25
CA PHE A 134 17.07 -7.82 5.48
C PHE A 134 18.17 -6.76 5.40
N GLY A 135 19.02 -6.62 6.42
CA GLY A 135 20.18 -5.72 6.39
C GLY A 135 21.17 -6.07 5.28
N GLU A 136 21.53 -7.35 5.15
CA GLU A 136 22.43 -7.82 4.08
C GLU A 136 21.81 -7.67 2.67
N VAL A 137 20.49 -7.78 2.55
CA VAL A 137 19.78 -7.47 1.31
C VAL A 137 19.87 -5.97 1.00
N PHE A 138 19.55 -5.12 1.99
CA PHE A 138 19.55 -3.66 1.86
C PHE A 138 20.94 -3.09 1.54
N ASP A 139 21.98 -3.63 2.15
CA ASP A 139 23.38 -3.26 1.87
C ASP A 139 23.79 -3.62 0.44
N GLY A 140 23.20 -4.68 -0.13
CA GLY A 140 23.41 -5.07 -1.52
C GLY A 140 22.74 -4.12 -2.54
N MET A 141 21.62 -3.51 -2.15
CA MET A 141 20.80 -2.69 -3.04
C MET A 141 21.31 -1.26 -3.19
N SER A 142 21.92 -0.66 -2.17
CA SER A 142 22.39 0.73 -2.22
C SER A 142 23.76 0.91 -1.58
N SER A 143 24.70 1.43 -2.37
CA SER A 143 26.05 1.76 -1.89
C SER A 143 26.16 3.13 -1.21
N TRP A 144 25.09 3.95 -1.27
CA TRP A 144 25.15 5.37 -0.93
C TRP A 144 24.33 5.74 0.30
N ASN A 145 23.19 5.09 0.50
CA ASN A 145 22.27 5.40 1.60
C ASN A 145 21.74 4.10 2.21
N SER A 146 21.68 4.06 3.55
CA SER A 146 21.02 2.97 4.26
C SER A 146 19.55 2.88 3.83
N ILE A 147 19.12 1.67 3.47
CA ILE A 147 17.74 1.35 3.17
C ILE A 147 17.06 0.86 4.45
N TYR A 148 15.85 1.36 4.67
CA TYR A 148 14.93 0.86 5.69
C TYR A 148 13.60 0.60 5.03
N ALA A 149 12.95 -0.50 5.40
CA ALA A 149 11.65 -0.85 4.87
C ALA A 149 10.64 -1.05 6.00
N LEU A 150 9.42 -0.59 5.75
CA LEU A 150 8.25 -0.88 6.55
C LEU A 150 7.22 -1.60 5.70
N THR A 151 6.38 -2.37 6.35
CA THR A 151 5.17 -2.95 5.77
C THR A 151 3.97 -2.52 6.59
N SER A 152 2.85 -2.28 5.92
CA SER A 152 1.60 -1.84 6.54
C SER A 152 0.43 -2.52 5.86
N ALA A 153 -0.65 -2.75 6.59
CA ALA A 153 -1.92 -3.06 5.96
C ALA A 153 -2.39 -1.87 5.11
N VAL A 154 -3.09 -2.15 4.00
CA VAL A 154 -3.65 -1.16 3.09
C VAL A 154 -5.14 -1.41 2.89
N THR A 155 -5.91 -0.33 2.80
CA THR A 155 -7.36 -0.44 2.61
C THR A 155 -7.73 -0.75 1.17
N CYS A 156 -8.96 -1.23 0.97
CA CYS A 156 -9.50 -1.51 -0.38
C CYS A 156 -9.46 -0.26 -1.27
N GLN A 157 -9.84 0.90 -0.71
CA GLN A 157 -9.78 2.19 -1.41
C GLN A 157 -8.35 2.52 -1.86
N GLN A 158 -7.36 2.35 -0.98
CA GLN A 158 -5.97 2.66 -1.30
C GLN A 158 -5.43 1.76 -2.44
N LEU A 159 -5.85 0.50 -2.50
CA LEU A 159 -5.51 -0.40 -3.61
C LEU A 159 -6.21 -0.01 -4.92
N GLU A 160 -7.49 0.37 -4.87
CA GLU A 160 -8.27 0.79 -6.04
C GLU A 160 -7.73 2.08 -6.66
N GLU A 161 -7.36 3.07 -5.84
CA GLU A 161 -6.80 4.35 -6.30
C GLU A 161 -5.50 4.17 -7.09
N VAL A 162 -4.63 3.25 -6.66
CA VAL A 162 -3.39 2.94 -7.37
C VAL A 162 -3.64 2.20 -8.69
N ASN A 163 -4.59 1.27 -8.70
CA ASN A 163 -4.95 0.54 -9.92
C ASN A 163 -5.59 1.47 -10.97
N LEU A 164 -6.41 2.44 -10.55
CA LEU A 164 -7.02 3.43 -11.45
C LEU A 164 -5.98 4.41 -12.02
N ALA A 165 -4.98 4.80 -11.24
CA ALA A 165 -3.88 5.66 -11.69
C ALA A 165 -3.01 4.96 -12.76
N ALA A 166 -2.74 3.66 -12.61
CA ALA A 166 -1.95 2.89 -13.58
C ALA A 166 -2.62 2.79 -14.97
N HIS A 167 -3.97 2.78 -15.02
CA HIS A 167 -4.73 2.69 -16.27
C HIS A 167 -5.01 4.04 -16.93
N SER A 168 -4.70 5.16 -16.25
CA SER A 168 -4.95 6.51 -16.75
C SER A 168 -3.68 7.26 -17.19
N ALA A 169 -2.50 6.63 -17.11
CA ALA A 169 -1.26 7.18 -17.66
C ALA A 169 -1.26 7.05 -19.19
N PRO A 170 -1.20 8.15 -19.96
CA PRO A 170 -1.02 8.08 -21.40
C PRO A 170 0.38 7.55 -21.74
N LEU A 171 0.44 6.65 -22.72
CA LEU A 171 1.68 6.18 -23.37
C LEU A 171 2.49 7.33 -23.98
#